data_AF-A0A2V3ZTU1-F1
#
_entry.id   AF-A0A2V3ZTU1-F1
#
_cell.length_a   1.000
_cell.length_b   1.000
_cell.length_c   1.000
_cell.angle_alpha   90.00
_cell.angle_beta   90.00
_cell.angle_gamma   90.00
#
_symmetry.space_group_name_H-M   'P 1'
#
loop_
_entity.id
_entity.type
_entity.pdbx_description
1 polymer ?
#
loop_
_entity_poly.entity_id
_entity_poly.type
_entity_poly.pdbx_seq_one_letter_code
_entity_poly.pdbx_strand_id
1 'polypeptide(L)'
;MYYNTIIKLLKIILVLFVLVNSCTEKYFPNIDSTAGLLVVDGRITNDQTQFEVNLYRSVEIESHDSLLFETGAQIITHCDDGTSILMSEMSPGKYINMNPSFKGEVGKTYWIEITTKNGKIFESNPEIMLSPISISNIYGEVDKIIIDKNESTNAVKFYFDLQNPANDSDFYLWEYQASFEWHTISNIPKSENPAYICYPEERSNRVHIYNASNLEVKSLKHLQAAFITEHEVKLNYEYYFQVHAFTISEECYKFWSNIKKVSQSNGTLFDVIPANVEGNIQCCNGDDQILGYFQVSSHTQNADSFKADNYNIKFSQETIKCRTSQISSLEYDPKKHHIIEVITLPKGEIAYKVKPNFCYDCSLKYSRTKPSFWVD
;
A
#
# COMPACT_ATOMS: atom_id res chain seq x y z
N MET A 1 29.59 -52.44 -42.32
CA MET A 1 29.44 -51.04 -41.85
C MET A 1 28.01 -50.65 -41.47
N TYR A 2 26.96 -51.22 -42.08
CA TYR A 2 25.56 -50.86 -41.82
C TYR A 2 25.07 -51.19 -40.38
N TYR A 3 25.43 -52.36 -39.85
CA TYR A 3 24.96 -52.85 -38.54
C TYR A 3 25.39 -51.97 -37.34
N ASN A 4 26.66 -51.54 -37.32
CA ASN A 4 27.17 -50.65 -36.27
C ASN A 4 26.55 -49.25 -36.32
N THR A 5 26.06 -48.82 -37.49
CA THR A 5 25.38 -47.53 -37.66
C THR A 5 23.95 -47.58 -37.13
N ILE A 6 23.25 -48.70 -37.36
CA ILE A 6 21.89 -48.94 -36.83
C ILE A 6 21.90 -49.03 -35.30
N ILE A 7 22.88 -49.71 -34.70
CA ILE A 7 23.00 -49.80 -33.23
C ILE A 7 23.29 -48.42 -32.60
N LYS A 8 24.10 -47.59 -33.26
CA LYS A 8 24.33 -46.21 -32.79
C LYS A 8 23.06 -45.37 -32.86
N LEU A 9 22.27 -45.49 -33.94
CA LEU A 9 20.99 -44.78 -34.07
C LEU A 9 19.98 -45.23 -33.00
N LEU A 10 19.87 -46.53 -32.74
CA LEU A 10 18.98 -47.07 -31.70
C LEU A 10 19.37 -46.60 -30.29
N LYS A 11 20.67 -46.50 -29.99
CA LYS A 11 21.15 -45.94 -28.73
C LYS A 11 20.83 -44.45 -28.60
N ILE A 12 20.95 -43.69 -29.68
CA ILE A 12 20.61 -42.26 -29.70
C ILE A 12 19.10 -42.08 -29.50
N ILE A 13 18.27 -42.88 -30.17
CA ILE A 13 16.80 -42.85 -30.03
C ILE A 13 16.38 -43.24 -28.61
N LEU A 14 17.03 -44.24 -28.00
CA LEU A 14 16.76 -44.65 -26.62
C LEU A 14 17.12 -43.54 -25.62
N VAL A 15 18.27 -42.87 -25.81
CA VAL A 15 18.68 -41.73 -24.98
C VAL A 15 17.72 -40.54 -25.16
N LEU A 16 17.27 -40.28 -26.40
CA LEU A 16 16.27 -39.24 -26.66
C LEU A 16 14.94 -39.56 -25.96
N PHE A 17 14.51 -40.84 -25.97
CA PHE A 17 13.26 -41.27 -25.33
C PHE A 17 13.26 -41.12 -23.81
N VAL A 18 14.43 -41.29 -23.16
CA VAL A 18 14.58 -41.07 -21.72
C VAL A 18 14.50 -39.58 -21.36
N LEU A 19 14.99 -38.69 -22.24
CA LEU A 19 14.97 -37.24 -22.00
C LEU A 19 13.56 -36.62 -22.13
N VAL A 20 12.65 -37.21 -22.92
CA VAL A 20 11.25 -36.72 -23.05
C VAL A 20 10.31 -37.20 -21.93
N ASN A 21 10.73 -38.14 -21.07
CA ASN A 21 9.93 -38.63 -19.94
C ASN A 21 10.30 -37.99 -18.60
N SER A 22 11.10 -36.92 -18.60
CA SER A 22 11.36 -36.13 -17.38
C SER A 22 10.14 -35.29 -17.04
N CYS A 23 9.13 -35.91 -16.45
CA CYS A 23 8.05 -35.19 -15.78
C CYS A 23 8.63 -34.40 -14.62
N THR A 24 8.63 -33.08 -14.72
CA THR A 24 8.87 -32.22 -13.56
C THR A 24 7.63 -32.31 -12.67
N GLU A 25 7.70 -33.09 -11.59
CA GLU A 25 6.68 -32.99 -10.54
C GLU A 25 6.77 -31.60 -9.93
N LYS A 26 5.64 -30.87 -9.94
CA LYS A 26 5.53 -29.64 -9.17
C LYS A 26 5.58 -30.04 -7.71
N TYR A 27 6.70 -29.75 -7.06
CA TYR A 27 6.82 -29.87 -5.62
C TYR A 27 6.01 -28.74 -4.98
N PHE A 28 4.88 -29.10 -4.38
CA PHE A 28 4.17 -28.21 -3.46
C PHE A 28 4.67 -28.55 -2.05
N PRO A 29 5.52 -27.71 -1.43
CA PRO A 29 5.89 -27.93 -0.05
C PRO A 29 4.62 -28.02 0.80
N ASN A 30 4.58 -28.95 1.76
CA ASN A 30 3.58 -28.90 2.81
C ASN A 30 3.87 -27.64 3.64
N ILE A 31 3.09 -26.59 3.43
CA ILE A 31 3.13 -25.37 4.23
C ILE A 31 2.24 -25.65 5.43
N ASP A 32 2.76 -25.50 6.66
CA ASP A 32 1.92 -25.50 7.86
C ASP A 32 0.82 -24.45 7.64
N SER A 33 -0.46 -24.84 7.75
CA SER A 33 -1.55 -23.96 7.33
C SER A 33 -1.63 -22.77 8.29
N THR A 34 -1.24 -21.58 7.81
CA THR A 34 -1.41 -20.32 8.55
C THR A 34 -2.81 -19.74 8.33
N ALA A 35 -3.81 -20.55 7.98
CA ALA A 35 -5.16 -20.11 7.74
C ALA A 35 -5.94 -19.97 9.05
N GLY A 36 -6.79 -18.95 9.14
CA GLY A 36 -7.62 -18.68 10.32
C GLY A 36 -6.88 -18.06 11.50
N LEU A 37 -5.58 -17.75 11.38
CA LEU A 37 -4.88 -16.94 12.38
C LEU A 37 -5.51 -15.55 12.45
N LEU A 38 -5.65 -15.03 13.68
CA LEU A 38 -6.05 -13.64 13.90
C LEU A 38 -4.96 -12.73 13.35
N VAL A 39 -5.36 -11.67 12.65
CA VAL A 39 -4.46 -10.62 12.15
C VAL A 39 -4.93 -9.30 12.74
N VAL A 40 -4.04 -8.60 13.42
CA VAL A 40 -4.33 -7.31 14.06
C VAL A 40 -3.55 -6.19 13.38
N ASP A 41 -4.25 -5.16 12.93
CA ASP A 41 -3.65 -3.93 12.44
C ASP A 41 -4.27 -2.75 13.20
N GLY A 42 -3.53 -2.23 14.18
CA GLY A 42 -4.00 -1.14 15.01
C GLY A 42 -2.91 -0.13 15.30
N ARG A 43 -3.31 1.14 15.42
CA ARG A 43 -2.40 2.23 15.77
C ARG A 43 -3.08 3.22 16.70
N ILE A 44 -2.38 3.64 17.75
CA ILE A 44 -2.76 4.80 18.58
C ILE A 44 -1.72 5.92 18.41
N THR A 45 -2.21 7.15 18.27
CA THR A 45 -1.38 8.35 18.07
C THR A 45 -1.78 9.50 18.99
N ASN A 46 -0.91 10.52 19.04
CA ASN A 46 -1.11 11.74 19.82
C ASN A 46 -1.79 12.88 19.05
N ASP A 47 -2.30 12.65 17.84
CA ASP A 47 -2.93 13.68 17.00
C ASP A 47 -4.43 13.40 16.74
N GLN A 48 -4.84 12.12 16.75
CA GLN A 48 -6.22 11.68 16.54
C GLN A 48 -6.92 11.28 17.84
N THR A 49 -8.16 11.74 18.01
CA THR A 49 -9.01 11.27 19.12
C THR A 49 -9.82 10.02 18.78
N GLN A 50 -9.89 9.69 17.49
CA GLN A 50 -10.51 8.47 17.01
C GLN A 50 -9.42 7.62 16.37
N PHE A 51 -9.09 6.50 17.00
CA PHE A 51 -8.10 5.55 16.49
C PHE A 51 -8.74 4.20 16.20
N GLU A 52 -8.13 3.46 15.28
CA GLU A 52 -8.72 2.27 14.68
C GLU A 52 -7.89 1.03 14.98
N VAL A 53 -8.56 -0.08 15.25
CA VAL A 53 -7.98 -1.43 15.29
C VAL A 53 -8.79 -2.28 14.32
N ASN A 54 -8.11 -2.81 13.30
CA ASN A 54 -8.68 -3.70 12.31
C ASN A 54 -8.31 -5.14 12.63
N LEU A 55 -9.29 -6.02 12.63
CA LEU A 55 -9.13 -7.44 12.88
C LEU A 55 -9.56 -8.26 11.65
N TYR A 56 -8.65 -9.13 11.20
CA TYR A 56 -8.87 -10.03 10.08
C TYR A 56 -8.55 -11.47 10.45
N ARG A 57 -8.90 -12.40 9.55
CA ARG A 57 -8.46 -13.78 9.55
C ARG A 57 -7.65 -14.04 8.29
N SER A 58 -6.48 -14.62 8.49
CA SER A 58 -5.64 -15.12 7.39
C SER A 58 -6.37 -16.21 6.61
N VAL A 59 -6.08 -16.28 5.31
CA VAL A 59 -6.69 -17.23 4.38
C VAL A 59 -5.61 -18.08 3.72
N GLU A 60 -5.99 -19.26 3.23
CA GLU A 60 -5.10 -20.10 2.44
C GLU A 60 -4.71 -19.41 1.13
N ILE A 61 -3.49 -19.67 0.66
CA ILE A 61 -2.95 -19.09 -0.58
C ILE A 61 -3.82 -19.43 -1.80
N GLU A 62 -4.49 -20.58 -1.80
CA GLU A 62 -5.34 -21.05 -2.90
C GLU A 62 -6.81 -20.57 -2.78
N SER A 63 -7.16 -19.88 -1.69
CA SER A 63 -8.50 -19.33 -1.53
C SER A 63 -8.71 -18.16 -2.49
N HIS A 64 -9.88 -18.09 -3.12
CA HIS A 64 -10.21 -16.98 -4.00
C HIS A 64 -10.45 -15.71 -3.16
N ASP A 65 -9.59 -14.70 -3.35
CA ASP A 65 -9.63 -13.29 -2.94
C ASP A 65 -10.84 -12.84 -2.09
N SER A 66 -10.93 -13.32 -0.85
CA SER A 66 -11.87 -12.77 0.12
C SER A 66 -11.16 -12.44 1.42
N LEU A 67 -11.16 -11.15 1.75
CA LEU A 67 -10.71 -10.66 3.04
C LEU A 67 -11.71 -11.17 4.10
N LEU A 68 -11.25 -12.00 5.03
CA LEU A 68 -12.09 -12.47 6.14
C LEU A 68 -11.93 -11.54 7.33
N PHE A 69 -13.02 -10.97 7.81
CA PHE A 69 -13.04 -10.05 8.95
C PHE A 69 -13.31 -10.81 10.25
N GLU A 70 -12.63 -10.45 11.34
CA GLU A 70 -12.96 -10.93 12.68
C GLU A 70 -13.97 -9.97 13.33
N THR A 71 -15.23 -10.39 13.37
CA THR A 71 -16.36 -9.57 13.85
C THR A 71 -16.80 -9.95 15.28
N GLY A 72 -17.34 -8.99 16.02
CA GLY A 72 -17.91 -9.21 17.35
C GLY A 72 -16.89 -9.51 18.44
N ALA A 73 -15.62 -9.11 18.26
CA ALA A 73 -14.63 -9.13 19.33
C ALA A 73 -14.87 -7.97 20.32
N GLN A 74 -14.45 -8.17 21.57
CA GLN A 74 -14.34 -7.11 22.56
C GLN A 74 -12.89 -6.65 22.59
N ILE A 75 -12.64 -5.35 22.41
CA ILE A 75 -11.29 -4.79 22.47
C ILE A 75 -11.27 -3.69 23.53
N ILE A 76 -10.27 -3.75 24.41
CA ILE A 76 -9.99 -2.74 25.41
C ILE A 76 -8.58 -2.22 25.18
N THR A 77 -8.44 -0.91 25.04
CA THR A 77 -7.14 -0.24 25.07
C THR A 77 -6.84 0.18 26.51
N HIS A 78 -5.71 -0.22 27.04
CA HIS A 78 -5.26 0.12 28.37
C HIS A 78 -4.18 1.21 28.34
N CYS A 79 -4.10 1.97 29.44
CA CYS A 79 -3.06 2.95 29.70
C CYS A 79 -2.40 2.64 31.06
N ASP A 80 -1.12 2.97 31.19
CA ASP A 80 -0.36 2.84 32.45
C ASP A 80 -0.88 3.69 33.62
N ASP A 81 -1.72 4.70 33.37
CA ASP A 81 -2.40 5.49 34.39
C ASP A 81 -3.66 4.82 34.98
N GLY A 82 -3.98 3.60 34.53
CA GLY A 82 -5.15 2.83 34.93
C GLY A 82 -6.41 3.11 34.11
N THR A 83 -6.36 4.06 33.17
CA THR A 83 -7.45 4.29 32.22
C THR A 83 -7.61 3.10 31.27
N SER A 84 -8.85 2.73 30.98
CA SER A 84 -9.17 1.71 29.97
C SER A 84 -10.28 2.20 29.07
N ILE A 85 -10.12 2.04 27.76
CA ILE A 85 -11.06 2.51 26.74
C ILE A 85 -11.61 1.31 25.98
N LEU A 86 -12.93 1.12 26.07
CA LEU A 86 -13.63 0.14 25.27
C LEU A 86 -13.66 0.59 23.80
N MET A 87 -13.49 -0.35 22.88
CA MET A 87 -13.69 -0.13 21.45
C MET A 87 -15.01 -0.75 20.98
N SER A 88 -15.63 -0.12 19.98
CA SER A 88 -16.85 -0.58 19.33
C SER A 88 -16.60 -0.90 17.85
N GLU A 89 -17.16 -2.01 17.38
CA GLU A 89 -17.15 -2.38 15.96
C GLU A 89 -18.03 -1.41 15.16
N MET A 90 -17.44 -0.70 14.20
CA MET A 90 -18.13 0.29 13.34
C MET A 90 -18.58 -0.34 12.02
N SER A 91 -17.77 -1.23 11.47
CA SER A 91 -18.07 -2.07 10.31
C SER A 91 -17.35 -3.41 10.49
N PRO A 92 -17.70 -4.47 9.73
CA PRO A 92 -17.08 -5.78 9.92
C PRO A 92 -15.56 -5.73 10.05
N GLY A 93 -15.03 -6.15 11.20
CA GLY A 93 -13.60 -6.20 11.49
C GLY A 93 -12.94 -4.85 11.80
N LYS A 94 -13.66 -3.72 11.78
CA LYS A 94 -13.12 -2.39 12.06
C LYS A 94 -13.66 -1.86 13.38
N TYR A 95 -12.78 -1.66 14.34
CA TYR A 95 -13.10 -1.22 15.70
C TYR A 95 -12.54 0.18 15.95
N ILE A 96 -13.32 1.02 16.61
CA ILE A 96 -12.96 2.40 16.97
C ILE A 96 -13.14 2.60 18.47
N ASN A 97 -12.32 3.44 19.09
CA ASN A 97 -12.47 3.76 20.51
C ASN A 97 -13.81 4.49 20.79
N MET A 98 -14.48 4.12 21.88
CA MET A 98 -15.79 4.70 22.23
C MET A 98 -15.69 6.07 22.92
N ASN A 99 -14.51 6.46 23.38
CA ASN A 99 -14.29 7.77 24.01
C ASN A 99 -13.75 8.77 22.96
N PRO A 100 -14.58 9.67 22.40
CA PRO A 100 -14.17 10.58 21.33
C PRO A 100 -13.24 11.72 21.79
N SER A 101 -13.02 11.85 23.10
CA SER A 101 -12.08 12.82 23.68
C SER A 101 -10.75 12.20 24.07
N PHE A 102 -10.66 10.87 24.07
CA PHE A 102 -9.41 10.19 24.40
C PHE A 102 -8.43 10.32 23.24
N LYS A 103 -7.17 10.58 23.57
CA LYS A 103 -6.06 10.74 22.63
C LYS A 103 -4.83 10.11 23.26
N GLY A 104 -3.93 9.55 22.46
CA GLY A 104 -2.62 9.17 22.94
C GLY A 104 -1.86 10.39 23.49
N GLU A 105 -1.09 10.16 24.55
CA GLU A 105 -0.27 11.17 25.21
C GLU A 105 1.18 10.73 25.20
N VAL A 106 2.07 11.66 24.83
CA VAL A 106 3.52 11.43 24.83
C VAL A 106 3.98 11.08 26.24
N GLY A 107 4.80 10.05 26.35
CA GLY A 107 5.34 9.51 27.60
C GLY A 107 4.46 8.48 28.31
N LYS A 108 3.20 8.28 27.87
CA LYS A 108 2.34 7.21 28.39
C LYS A 108 2.53 5.90 27.64
N THR A 109 2.24 4.81 28.34
CA THR A 109 2.32 3.43 27.82
C THR A 109 0.93 2.90 27.51
N TYR A 110 0.78 2.30 26.33
CA TYR A 110 -0.48 1.73 25.86
C TYR A 110 -0.33 0.28 25.41
N TRP A 111 -1.40 -0.50 25.57
CA TRP A 111 -1.54 -1.84 25.01
C TRP A 111 -3.02 -2.16 24.77
N ILE A 112 -3.30 -3.23 24.04
CA ILE A 112 -4.67 -3.71 23.81
C ILE A 112 -4.87 -5.11 24.33
N GLU A 113 -6.07 -5.37 24.84
CA GLU A 113 -6.63 -6.69 25.11
C GLU A 113 -7.77 -6.96 24.11
N ILE A 114 -7.74 -8.12 23.46
CA ILE A 114 -8.76 -8.58 22.50
C ILE A 114 -9.36 -9.88 23.02
N THR A 115 -10.67 -9.90 23.26
CA THR A 115 -11.45 -11.11 23.50
C THR A 115 -12.32 -11.40 22.28
N THR A 116 -12.01 -12.48 21.54
CA THR A 116 -12.78 -12.90 20.38
C THR A 116 -14.12 -13.51 20.78
N LYS A 117 -15.05 -13.64 19.83
CA LYS A 117 -16.38 -14.23 20.08
C LYS A 117 -16.34 -15.68 20.57
N ASN A 118 -15.30 -16.43 20.21
CA ASN A 118 -15.09 -17.81 20.68
C ASN A 118 -14.33 -17.90 22.02
N GLY A 119 -14.06 -16.76 22.68
CA GLY A 119 -13.47 -16.69 24.02
C GLY A 119 -11.94 -16.78 24.05
N LYS A 120 -11.25 -16.65 22.91
CA LYS A 120 -9.78 -16.52 22.90
C LYS A 120 -9.40 -15.10 23.30
N ILE A 121 -8.34 -15.01 24.11
CA ILE A 121 -7.84 -13.74 24.65
C ILE A 121 -6.45 -13.51 24.08
N PHE A 122 -6.23 -12.30 23.55
CA PHE A 122 -4.95 -11.85 23.04
C PHE A 122 -4.58 -10.51 23.65
N GLU A 123 -3.30 -10.27 23.88
CA GLU A 123 -2.80 -9.03 24.46
C GLU A 123 -1.56 -8.56 23.72
N SER A 124 -1.44 -7.26 23.47
CA SER A 124 -0.22 -6.67 22.95
C SER A 124 0.79 -6.38 24.05
N ASN A 125 2.07 -6.34 23.72
CA ASN A 125 3.08 -5.81 24.61
C ASN A 125 2.81 -4.32 24.89
N PRO A 126 3.05 -3.83 26.12
CA PRO A 126 3.00 -2.40 26.42
C PRO A 126 4.08 -1.62 25.69
N GLU A 127 3.70 -0.53 25.03
CA GLU A 127 4.63 0.37 24.34
C GLU A 127 4.42 1.83 24.75
N ILE A 128 5.53 2.56 24.87
CA ILE A 128 5.56 3.97 25.27
C ILE A 128 5.42 4.85 24.02
N MET A 129 4.58 5.88 24.11
CA MET A 129 4.48 6.90 23.07
C MET A 129 5.64 7.90 23.17
N LEU A 130 6.64 7.76 22.29
CA LEU A 130 7.82 8.64 22.23
C LEU A 130 7.49 10.04 21.70
N SER A 131 8.40 11.01 21.88
CA SER A 131 8.16 12.40 21.45
C SER A 131 7.97 12.53 19.93
N PRO A 132 7.10 13.45 19.48
CA PRO A 132 6.90 13.69 18.06
C PRO A 132 8.13 14.33 17.41
N ILE A 133 8.24 14.08 16.12
CA ILE A 133 9.19 14.72 15.21
C ILE A 133 8.58 15.95 14.54
N SER A 134 9.41 16.85 14.03
CA SER A 134 8.97 17.94 13.16
C SER A 134 9.31 17.63 11.70
N ILE A 135 8.36 17.85 10.80
CA ILE A 135 8.54 17.76 9.35
C ILE A 135 8.75 19.16 8.77
N SER A 136 9.78 19.34 7.95
CA SER A 136 10.10 20.61 7.29
C SER A 136 10.56 20.36 5.85
N ASN A 137 10.62 21.43 5.05
CA ASN A 137 11.14 21.42 3.68
C ASN A 137 10.60 20.24 2.86
N ILE A 138 9.30 20.24 2.57
CA ILE A 138 8.76 19.29 1.60
C ILE A 138 9.05 19.87 0.20
N TYR A 139 9.75 19.12 -0.65
CA TYR A 139 10.12 19.61 -1.98
C TYR A 139 10.21 18.48 -3.00
N GLY A 140 10.12 18.84 -4.28
CA GLY A 140 10.37 17.92 -5.39
C GLY A 140 11.72 18.19 -6.06
N GLU A 141 12.40 17.13 -6.48
CA GLU A 141 13.58 17.22 -7.34
C GLU A 141 13.40 16.35 -8.59
N VAL A 142 13.90 16.82 -9.72
CA VAL A 142 13.88 16.05 -10.97
C VAL A 142 15.07 15.09 -10.97
N ASP A 143 14.79 13.79 -11.10
CA ASP A 143 15.80 12.75 -11.22
C ASP A 143 15.29 11.61 -12.11
N LYS A 144 16.18 10.71 -12.52
CA LYS A 144 15.79 9.49 -13.25
C LYS A 144 15.48 8.37 -12.27
N ILE A 145 14.47 7.58 -12.63
CA ILE A 145 14.19 6.30 -11.98
C ILE A 145 14.34 5.18 -12.98
N ILE A 146 14.80 4.03 -12.52
CA ILE A 146 14.88 2.80 -13.31
C ILE A 146 13.54 2.09 -13.18
N ILE A 147 12.85 1.89 -14.30
CA ILE A 147 11.56 1.18 -14.36
C ILE A 147 11.73 -0.26 -14.86
N ASP A 148 12.77 -0.54 -15.64
CA ASP A 148 13.20 -1.88 -16.03
C ASP A 148 14.74 -1.91 -16.22
N LYS A 149 15.35 -3.08 -16.30
CA LYS A 149 16.81 -3.31 -16.32
C LYS A 149 17.59 -2.38 -17.26
N ASN A 150 16.97 -1.92 -18.35
CA ASN A 150 17.57 -0.98 -19.31
C ASN A 150 16.70 0.26 -19.59
N GLU A 151 15.62 0.46 -18.85
CA GLU A 151 14.69 1.57 -19.10
C GLU A 151 14.64 2.50 -17.89
N SER A 152 14.92 3.77 -18.14
CA SER A 152 14.80 4.83 -17.15
C SER A 152 13.86 5.91 -17.65
N THR A 153 13.05 6.46 -16.76
CA THR A 153 12.17 7.60 -17.04
C THR A 153 12.52 8.76 -16.12
N ASN A 154 12.28 9.99 -16.58
CA ASN A 154 12.40 11.14 -15.69
C ASN A 154 11.21 11.14 -14.71
N ALA A 155 11.48 11.53 -13.47
CA ALA A 155 10.49 11.65 -12.43
C ALA A 155 10.79 12.86 -11.54
N VAL A 156 9.74 13.42 -10.95
CA VAL A 156 9.88 14.27 -9.78
C VAL A 156 9.81 13.37 -8.55
N LYS A 157 10.90 13.34 -7.77
CA LYS A 157 10.96 12.65 -6.48
C LYS A 157 10.65 13.65 -5.38
N PHE A 158 9.75 13.27 -4.47
CA PHE A 158 9.34 14.11 -3.35
C PHE A 158 10.15 13.73 -2.11
N TYR A 159 10.73 14.76 -1.50
CA TYR A 159 11.57 14.68 -0.33
C TYR A 159 11.02 15.54 0.79
N PHE A 160 11.42 15.21 2.01
CA PHE A 160 11.19 16.03 3.18
C PHE A 160 12.36 15.92 4.16
N ASP A 161 12.43 16.88 5.08
CA ASP A 161 13.37 16.87 6.19
C ASP A 161 12.63 16.58 7.50
N LEU A 162 13.31 15.87 8.41
CA LEU A 162 12.79 15.46 9.72
C LEU A 162 13.78 15.87 10.81
N GLN A 163 13.26 16.31 11.95
CA GLN A 163 14.05 16.50 13.16
C GLN A 163 13.31 15.92 14.37
N ASN A 164 14.03 15.21 15.24
CA ASN A 164 13.57 14.86 16.58
C ASN A 164 14.31 15.75 17.61
N PRO A 165 13.71 16.87 18.06
CA PRO A 165 14.33 17.76 19.05
C PRO A 165 14.55 17.11 20.41
N ALA A 166 13.69 16.15 20.80
CA ALA A 166 13.81 15.46 22.08
C ALA A 166 14.95 14.44 22.09
N ASN A 167 15.40 13.99 20.90
CA ASN A 167 16.51 13.04 20.73
C ASN A 167 16.29 11.73 21.51
N ASP A 168 15.03 11.35 21.71
CA ASP A 168 14.55 10.25 22.56
C ASP A 168 14.14 9.00 21.77
N SER A 169 14.30 9.04 20.45
CA SER A 169 14.05 7.90 19.56
C SER A 169 15.02 7.89 18.40
N ASP A 170 15.44 6.69 18.03
CA ASP A 170 16.28 6.41 16.88
C ASP A 170 15.48 5.96 15.65
N PHE A 171 14.20 5.64 15.81
CA PHE A 171 13.44 4.91 14.79
C PHE A 171 12.25 5.71 14.30
N TYR A 172 12.20 5.87 12.98
CA TYR A 172 11.16 6.64 12.32
C TYR A 172 10.47 5.80 11.25
N LEU A 173 9.17 6.00 11.13
CA LEU A 173 8.34 5.50 10.03
C LEU A 173 7.64 6.67 9.38
N TRP A 174 7.46 6.63 8.07
CA TRP A 174 6.61 7.60 7.39
C TRP A 174 5.78 6.96 6.30
N GLU A 175 4.65 7.60 6.07
CA GLU A 175 3.74 7.35 4.98
C GLU A 175 3.34 8.68 4.36
N TYR A 176 2.70 8.63 3.21
CA TYR A 176 2.16 9.82 2.57
C TYR A 176 0.75 9.55 2.10
N GLN A 177 -0.02 10.63 2.00
CA GLN A 177 -1.22 10.66 1.20
C GLN A 177 -1.15 11.87 0.28
N ALA A 178 -1.78 11.75 -0.87
CA ALA A 178 -1.81 12.82 -1.83
C ALA A 178 -3.12 12.83 -2.61
N SER A 179 -3.40 13.96 -3.21
CA SER A 179 -4.50 14.11 -4.13
C SER A 179 -4.18 15.22 -5.12
N PHE A 180 -4.82 15.18 -6.28
CA PHE A 180 -4.51 16.12 -7.34
C PHE A 180 -5.73 16.50 -8.15
N GLU A 181 -5.67 17.65 -8.80
CA GLU A 181 -6.72 18.05 -9.71
C GLU A 181 -6.66 17.25 -11.01
N TRP A 182 -7.75 16.52 -11.27
CA TRP A 182 -7.98 15.85 -12.54
C TRP A 182 -8.93 16.67 -13.40
N HIS A 183 -8.44 17.15 -14.54
CA HIS A 183 -9.27 17.83 -15.54
C HIS A 183 -9.59 16.89 -16.70
N THR A 184 -10.86 16.81 -17.09
CA THR A 184 -11.31 15.97 -18.21
C THR A 184 -10.79 16.48 -19.56
N ILE A 185 -10.64 15.59 -20.54
CA ILE A 185 -10.08 15.93 -21.87
C ILE A 185 -10.98 16.94 -22.62
N SER A 186 -12.29 16.76 -22.50
CA SER A 186 -13.30 17.64 -23.09
C SER A 186 -14.63 17.51 -22.36
N ASN A 187 -15.46 18.55 -22.49
CA ASN A 187 -16.73 18.65 -21.77
C ASN A 187 -17.86 17.85 -22.45
N ILE A 188 -17.67 16.53 -22.61
CA ILE A 188 -18.68 15.63 -23.18
C ILE A 188 -19.47 15.00 -22.03
N PRO A 189 -20.75 15.32 -21.84
CA PRO A 189 -21.53 14.79 -20.73
C PRO A 189 -21.69 13.27 -20.84
N LYS A 190 -21.35 12.55 -19.75
CA LYS A 190 -21.52 11.08 -19.64
C LYS A 190 -22.47 10.66 -18.52
N SER A 191 -22.91 11.60 -17.70
CA SER A 191 -23.91 11.41 -16.65
C SER A 191 -24.88 12.61 -16.63
N GLU A 192 -25.94 12.51 -15.83
CA GLU A 192 -26.94 13.57 -15.66
C GLU A 192 -26.34 14.88 -15.14
N ASN A 193 -25.31 14.78 -14.31
CA ASN A 193 -24.62 15.93 -13.73
C ASN A 193 -23.10 15.70 -13.83
N PRO A 194 -22.47 15.90 -15.00
CA PRO A 194 -21.07 15.55 -15.20
C PRO A 194 -20.12 16.45 -14.39
N ALA A 195 -18.95 15.93 -14.02
CA ALA A 195 -17.88 16.73 -13.46
C ALA A 195 -16.66 16.76 -14.38
N TYR A 196 -16.07 17.95 -14.50
CA TYR A 196 -14.89 18.19 -15.35
C TYR A 196 -13.62 18.40 -14.54
N ILE A 197 -13.75 18.64 -13.23
CA ILE A 197 -12.67 18.68 -12.24
C ILE A 197 -13.03 17.69 -11.13
N CYS A 198 -12.11 16.80 -10.81
CA CYS A 198 -12.24 15.84 -9.72
C CYS A 198 -10.91 15.69 -8.99
N TYR A 199 -10.96 15.02 -7.84
CA TYR A 199 -9.82 14.86 -6.94
C TYR A 199 -9.57 13.37 -6.68
N PRO A 200 -8.76 12.69 -7.52
CA PRO A 200 -8.25 11.38 -7.19
C PRO A 200 -7.39 11.47 -5.91
N GLU A 201 -7.44 10.42 -5.10
CA GLU A 201 -6.63 10.27 -3.89
C GLU A 201 -5.68 9.09 -4.07
N GLU A 202 -4.48 9.21 -3.49
CA GLU A 202 -3.50 8.15 -3.39
C GLU A 202 -2.90 8.11 -1.98
N ARG A 203 -2.49 6.91 -1.56
CA ARG A 203 -1.84 6.68 -0.28
C ARG A 203 -0.58 5.85 -0.52
N SER A 204 0.37 5.96 0.41
CA SER A 204 1.56 5.13 0.39
C SER A 204 1.17 3.65 0.36
N ASN A 205 1.79 2.90 -0.54
CA ASN A 205 1.76 1.44 -0.59
C ASN A 205 3.12 0.84 -0.22
N ARG A 206 4.02 1.66 0.37
CA ARG A 206 5.39 1.28 0.68
C ARG A 206 5.69 1.54 2.14
N VAL A 207 6.47 0.64 2.73
CA VAL A 207 7.01 0.81 4.08
C VAL A 207 8.26 1.69 4.01
N HIS A 208 8.16 2.90 4.56
CA HIS A 208 9.30 3.77 4.73
C HIS A 208 9.70 3.83 6.20
N ILE A 209 10.93 3.41 6.49
CA ILE A 209 11.49 3.37 7.83
C ILE A 209 12.95 3.82 7.77
N TYR A 210 13.43 4.39 8.88
CA TYR A 210 14.82 4.81 9.03
C TYR A 210 15.32 4.52 10.45
N ASN A 211 16.56 4.02 10.55
CA ASN A 211 17.29 3.86 11.80
C ASN A 211 18.36 4.94 11.89
N ALA A 212 18.20 5.84 12.86
CA ALA A 212 19.08 6.95 13.16
C ALA A 212 19.98 6.71 14.39
N SER A 213 20.11 5.47 14.91
CA SER A 213 20.96 5.16 16.08
C SER A 213 22.41 5.60 15.91
N ASN A 214 22.92 5.66 14.67
CA ASN A 214 24.27 6.13 14.37
C ASN A 214 24.43 7.67 14.34
N LEU A 215 23.33 8.42 14.54
CA LEU A 215 23.36 9.89 14.57
C LEU A 215 23.32 10.38 16.01
N GLU A 216 24.27 11.26 16.37
CA GLU A 216 24.28 11.93 17.67
C GLU A 216 23.09 12.90 17.80
N VAL A 217 22.85 13.68 16.75
CA VAL A 217 21.71 14.59 16.62
C VAL A 217 20.72 14.01 15.64
N LYS A 218 19.47 13.81 16.07
CA LYS A 218 18.39 13.30 15.21
C LYS A 218 17.85 14.36 14.24
N SER A 219 18.67 14.73 13.27
CA SER A 219 18.27 15.56 12.13
C SER A 219 18.54 14.80 10.84
N LEU A 220 17.46 14.53 10.11
CA LEU A 220 17.46 13.79 8.85
C LEU A 220 17.06 14.74 7.73
N LYS A 221 17.83 14.71 6.65
CA LYS A 221 17.61 15.56 5.49
C LYS A 221 17.37 14.69 4.28
N HIS A 222 16.57 15.19 3.34
CA HIS A 222 16.41 14.57 2.02
C HIS A 222 15.86 13.13 2.09
N LEU A 223 14.82 12.92 2.91
CA LEU A 223 14.12 11.63 3.01
C LEU A 223 13.10 11.50 1.87
N GLN A 224 13.27 10.49 1.01
CA GLN A 224 12.35 10.26 -0.11
C GLN A 224 11.03 9.64 0.38
N ALA A 225 9.91 10.28 0.03
CA ALA A 225 8.57 9.78 0.33
C ALA A 225 7.88 9.17 -0.90
N ALA A 226 7.91 9.85 -2.04
CA ALA A 226 7.21 9.42 -3.25
C ALA A 226 7.95 9.84 -4.52
N PHE A 227 7.44 9.45 -5.67
CA PHE A 227 7.84 10.00 -6.97
C PHE A 227 6.67 9.98 -7.95
N ILE A 228 6.71 10.88 -8.92
CA ILE A 228 5.78 10.95 -10.07
C ILE A 228 6.59 10.98 -11.34
N THR A 229 6.31 10.05 -12.25
CA THR A 229 6.99 9.93 -13.54
C THR A 229 6.46 10.93 -14.56
N GLU A 230 7.25 11.24 -15.59
CA GLU A 230 6.83 12.09 -16.71
C GLU A 230 5.64 11.51 -17.51
N HIS A 231 5.30 10.24 -17.32
CA HIS A 231 4.17 9.58 -17.98
C HIS A 231 2.83 9.77 -17.26
N GLU A 232 2.85 10.40 -16.08
CA GLU A 232 1.67 10.64 -15.25
C GLU A 232 1.15 12.08 -15.43
N VAL A 233 -0.16 12.26 -15.23
CA VAL A 233 -0.87 13.55 -15.38
C VAL A 233 -0.96 14.33 -14.07
N LYS A 234 -0.46 13.76 -12.97
CA LYS A 234 -0.75 14.19 -11.59
C LYS A 234 -0.30 15.62 -11.28
N LEU A 235 0.78 16.06 -11.92
CA LEU A 235 1.37 17.39 -11.74
C LEU A 235 0.89 18.41 -12.77
N ASN A 236 -0.01 18.06 -13.70
CA ASN A 236 -0.46 19.00 -14.73
C ASN A 236 -1.23 20.20 -14.15
N TYR A 237 -1.81 20.02 -12.96
CA TYR A 237 -2.52 21.05 -12.19
C TYR A 237 -2.00 21.00 -10.75
N GLU A 238 -2.84 21.29 -9.76
CA GLU A 238 -2.45 21.22 -8.35
C GLU A 238 -2.34 19.75 -7.87
N TYR A 239 -1.17 19.39 -7.33
CA TYR A 239 -0.88 18.14 -6.64
C TYR A 239 -0.61 18.45 -5.17
N TYR A 240 -1.54 18.12 -4.29
CA TYR A 240 -1.41 18.30 -2.85
C TYR A 240 -0.81 17.05 -2.21
N PHE A 241 0.34 17.20 -1.56
CA PHE A 241 1.13 16.10 -1.00
C PHE A 241 1.32 16.27 0.50
N GLN A 242 0.87 15.28 1.28
CA GLN A 242 0.97 15.30 2.74
C GLN A 242 1.79 14.11 3.23
N VAL A 243 2.84 14.41 4.01
CA VAL A 243 3.67 13.42 4.69
C VAL A 243 3.15 13.24 6.11
N HIS A 244 3.02 11.99 6.53
CA HIS A 244 2.72 11.58 7.90
C HIS A 244 3.94 10.84 8.43
N ALA A 245 4.53 11.31 9.51
CA ALA A 245 5.73 10.73 10.08
C ALA A 245 5.50 10.38 11.55
N PHE A 246 6.13 9.29 11.97
CA PHE A 246 5.91 8.65 13.26
C PHE A 246 7.23 8.36 13.95
N THR A 247 7.25 8.58 15.26
CA THR A 247 8.30 8.08 16.14
C THR A 247 7.86 6.72 16.66
N ILE A 248 8.65 5.68 16.42
CA ILE A 248 8.28 4.29 16.74
C ILE A 248 9.30 3.64 17.70
N SER A 249 8.88 2.57 18.36
CA SER A 249 9.74 1.71 19.19
C SER A 249 10.73 0.91 18.33
N GLU A 250 11.77 0.35 18.95
CA GLU A 250 12.73 -0.54 18.27
C GLU A 250 12.04 -1.81 17.77
N GLU A 251 11.13 -2.36 18.57
CA GLU A 251 10.31 -3.53 18.27
C GLU A 251 9.43 -3.28 17.04
N CYS A 252 8.77 -2.11 17.00
CA CYS A 252 7.96 -1.72 15.85
C CYS A 252 8.82 -1.53 14.59
N TYR A 253 10.02 -0.96 14.73
CA TYR A 253 10.97 -0.85 13.62
C TYR A 253 11.39 -2.22 13.08
N LYS A 254 11.66 -3.20 13.96
CA LYS A 254 12.00 -4.57 13.57
C LYS A 254 10.84 -5.23 12.81
N PHE A 255 9.61 -5.08 13.31
CA PHE A 255 8.40 -5.57 12.64
C PHE A 255 8.28 -5.00 11.22
N TRP A 256 8.30 -3.67 11.07
CA TRP A 256 8.20 -3.02 9.75
C TRP A 256 9.38 -3.31 8.85
N SER A 257 10.59 -3.49 9.41
CA SER A 257 11.76 -3.91 8.64
C SER A 257 11.57 -5.31 8.06
N ASN A 258 10.95 -6.23 8.79
CA ASN A 258 10.66 -7.57 8.30
C ASN A 258 9.55 -7.54 7.25
N ILE A 259 8.46 -6.78 7.46
CA ILE A 259 7.42 -6.54 6.44
C ILE A 259 8.04 -5.97 5.17
N LYS A 260 8.93 -4.98 5.28
CA LYS A 260 9.61 -4.36 4.14
C LYS A 260 10.44 -5.36 3.35
N LYS A 261 11.20 -6.22 4.03
CA LYS A 261 12.02 -7.27 3.38
C LYS A 261 11.17 -8.27 2.60
N VAL A 262 9.99 -8.62 3.11
CA VAL A 262 9.08 -9.57 2.45
C VAL A 262 8.31 -8.90 1.31
N SER A 263 7.62 -7.79 1.59
CA SER A 263 6.69 -7.13 0.66
C SER A 263 7.37 -6.33 -0.45
N GLN A 264 8.61 -5.89 -0.26
CA GLN A 264 9.35 -5.07 -1.23
C GLN A 264 10.62 -5.76 -1.75
N SER A 265 10.67 -7.09 -1.66
CA SER A 265 11.66 -7.91 -2.35
C SER A 265 11.37 -7.94 -3.86
N ASN A 266 12.41 -8.09 -4.68
CA ASN A 266 12.32 -7.98 -6.14
C ASN A 266 11.92 -9.30 -6.84
N GLY A 267 11.47 -10.31 -6.10
CA GLY A 267 11.03 -11.60 -6.63
C GLY A 267 12.16 -12.49 -7.19
N THR A 268 13.41 -12.34 -6.72
CA THR A 268 14.54 -13.17 -7.21
C THR A 268 14.54 -14.57 -6.58
N LEU A 269 15.14 -15.55 -7.25
CA LEU A 269 15.25 -16.94 -6.77
C LEU A 269 16.04 -17.07 -5.44
N PHE A 270 16.73 -16.01 -5.03
CA PHE A 270 17.49 -15.91 -3.78
C PHE A 270 16.84 -14.94 -2.79
N ASP A 271 15.58 -14.56 -3.02
CA ASP A 271 14.86 -13.74 -2.07
C ASP A 271 14.75 -14.45 -0.73
N VAL A 272 14.77 -13.64 0.33
CA VAL A 272 14.58 -14.11 1.69
C VAL A 272 13.27 -14.90 1.74
N ILE A 273 13.37 -16.19 2.08
CA ILE A 273 12.21 -16.96 2.52
C ILE A 273 11.55 -16.13 3.64
N PRO A 274 10.26 -15.79 3.54
CA PRO A 274 9.62 -14.98 4.56
C PRO A 274 9.82 -15.63 5.92
N ALA A 275 10.58 -14.98 6.80
CA ALA A 275 10.57 -15.33 8.21
C ALA A 275 9.17 -15.02 8.76
N ASN A 276 8.67 -15.81 9.71
CA ASN A 276 7.48 -15.44 10.45
C ASN A 276 7.67 -14.01 10.98
N VAL A 277 6.83 -13.09 10.49
CA VAL A 277 6.87 -11.70 10.95
C VAL A 277 6.16 -11.68 12.30
N GLU A 278 6.93 -11.86 13.36
CA GLU A 278 6.42 -11.80 14.71
C GLU A 278 5.96 -10.39 15.06
N GLY A 279 4.73 -10.32 15.53
CA GLY A 279 4.10 -9.10 16.05
C GLY A 279 4.46 -8.81 17.49
N ASN A 280 3.77 -7.82 18.07
CA ASN A 280 3.81 -7.56 19.50
C ASN A 280 2.60 -8.13 20.26
N ILE A 281 1.85 -9.07 19.68
CA ILE A 281 0.61 -9.61 20.27
C ILE A 281 0.77 -11.11 20.54
N GLN A 282 0.26 -11.57 21.67
CA GLN A 282 0.33 -12.97 22.10
C GLN A 282 -1.03 -13.49 22.57
N CYS A 283 -1.26 -14.79 22.48
CA CYS A 283 -2.43 -15.44 23.07
C CYS A 283 -2.21 -15.63 24.58
N CYS A 284 -3.21 -15.25 25.40
CA CYS A 284 -3.12 -15.31 26.86
C CYS A 284 -3.74 -16.59 27.44
N ASN A 285 -4.58 -17.30 26.68
CA ASN A 285 -5.31 -18.48 27.14
C ASN A 285 -5.18 -19.69 26.20
N GLY A 286 -4.03 -19.81 25.53
CA GLY A 286 -3.67 -20.92 24.66
C GLY A 286 -2.34 -20.68 23.94
N ASP A 287 -2.03 -21.54 22.96
CA ASP A 287 -0.81 -21.47 22.14
C ASP A 287 -1.12 -21.01 20.70
N ASP A 288 -2.26 -20.33 20.49
CA ASP A 288 -2.69 -19.87 19.18
C ASP A 288 -1.70 -18.83 18.62
N GLN A 289 -1.25 -19.06 17.39
CA GLN A 289 -0.45 -18.08 16.64
C GLN A 289 -1.33 -16.89 16.21
N ILE A 290 -0.70 -15.72 16.14
CA ILE A 290 -1.33 -14.45 15.76
C ILE A 290 -0.36 -13.64 14.90
N LEU A 291 -0.91 -12.83 14.00
CA LEU A 291 -0.17 -11.96 13.12
C LEU A 291 -0.54 -10.49 13.37
N GLY A 292 0.35 -9.60 12.95
CA GLY A 292 0.11 -8.16 12.97
C GLY A 292 0.68 -7.47 14.20
N TYR A 293 0.32 -6.21 14.40
CA TYR A 293 0.99 -5.33 15.36
C TYR A 293 0.00 -4.28 15.88
N PHE A 294 0.10 -3.97 17.18
CA PHE A 294 -0.54 -2.78 17.75
C PHE A 294 0.51 -1.70 17.96
N GLN A 295 0.52 -0.69 17.09
CA GLN A 295 1.54 0.35 17.07
C GLN A 295 1.17 1.49 18.03
N VAL A 296 2.08 1.81 18.97
CA VAL A 296 2.03 3.04 19.76
C VAL A 296 3.08 3.99 19.22
N SER A 297 2.66 5.15 18.73
CA SER A 297 3.59 6.11 18.13
C SER A 297 3.07 7.52 18.20
N SER A 298 3.94 8.49 18.45
CA SER A 298 3.58 9.87 18.14
C SER A 298 3.55 10.07 16.62
N HIS A 299 2.76 11.04 16.20
CA HIS A 299 2.51 11.38 14.81
C HIS A 299 2.69 12.88 14.60
N THR A 300 3.20 13.24 13.44
CA THR A 300 3.19 14.60 12.92
C THR A 300 2.95 14.54 11.42
N GLN A 301 2.26 15.56 10.91
CA GLN A 301 2.02 15.71 9.48
C GLN A 301 2.38 17.10 9.01
N ASN A 302 2.80 17.19 7.76
CA ASN A 302 2.97 18.45 7.05
C ASN A 302 2.69 18.21 5.56
N ALA A 303 2.30 19.26 4.85
CA ALA A 303 1.90 19.17 3.45
C ALA A 303 2.45 20.34 2.64
N ASP A 304 2.52 20.13 1.32
CA ASP A 304 2.82 21.18 0.36
C ASP A 304 2.14 20.88 -0.98
N SER A 305 1.97 21.91 -1.80
CA SER A 305 1.35 21.84 -3.13
C SER A 305 2.41 21.94 -4.22
N PHE A 306 2.26 21.09 -5.24
CA PHE A 306 3.19 21.00 -6.36
C PHE A 306 2.45 21.08 -7.69
N LYS A 307 3.13 21.61 -8.71
CA LYS A 307 2.65 21.66 -10.09
C LYS A 307 3.81 21.54 -11.07
N ALA A 308 3.51 21.15 -12.30
CA ALA A 308 4.50 20.88 -13.34
C ALA A 308 5.43 22.07 -13.61
N ASP A 309 4.91 23.29 -13.56
CA ASP A 309 5.67 24.53 -13.80
C ASP A 309 6.90 24.70 -12.88
N ASN A 310 6.90 24.03 -11.73
CA ASN A 310 8.01 24.08 -10.78
C ASN A 310 9.22 23.25 -11.24
N TYR A 311 9.07 22.46 -12.31
CA TYR A 311 10.05 21.46 -12.72
C TYR A 311 10.37 21.55 -14.22
N ASN A 312 11.64 21.37 -14.58
CA ASN A 312 12.08 21.39 -15.98
C ASN A 312 11.93 20.01 -16.67
N ILE A 313 10.70 19.48 -16.66
CA ILE A 313 10.32 18.15 -17.17
C ILE A 313 8.92 18.27 -17.78
N LYS A 314 8.69 17.59 -18.91
CA LYS A 314 7.38 17.61 -19.58
C LYS A 314 6.57 16.40 -19.18
N PHE A 315 5.49 16.63 -18.44
CA PHE A 315 4.54 15.58 -18.07
C PHE A 315 3.57 15.26 -19.21
N SER A 316 3.11 14.00 -19.24
CA SER A 316 2.07 13.54 -20.14
C SER A 316 0.79 14.33 -19.90
N GLN A 317 0.18 14.81 -20.99
CA GLN A 317 -1.12 15.50 -20.93
C GLN A 317 -2.30 14.53 -20.84
N GLU A 318 -2.04 13.24 -21.04
CA GLU A 318 -3.05 12.19 -21.01
C GLU A 318 -2.53 10.96 -20.26
N THR A 319 -3.36 10.40 -19.37
CA THR A 319 -3.05 9.14 -18.69
C THR A 319 -3.07 7.97 -19.67
N ILE A 320 -2.27 6.93 -19.41
CA ILE A 320 -2.34 5.66 -20.14
C ILE A 320 -3.78 5.11 -20.18
N LYS A 321 -4.55 5.28 -19.09
CA LYS A 321 -5.94 4.78 -19.00
C LYS A 321 -6.93 5.51 -19.90
N CYS A 322 -6.59 6.69 -20.42
CA CYS A 322 -7.43 7.47 -21.31
C CYS A 322 -6.95 7.43 -22.76
N ARG A 323 -5.81 6.78 -23.03
CA ARG A 323 -5.38 6.53 -24.41
C ARG A 323 -6.45 5.72 -25.14
N THR A 324 -6.63 6.06 -26.41
CA THR A 324 -7.57 5.36 -27.27
C THR A 324 -7.18 3.89 -27.37
N SER A 325 -8.13 2.99 -27.11
CA SER A 325 -7.97 1.55 -27.29
C SER A 325 -8.94 1.05 -28.36
N GLN A 326 -8.58 -0.04 -29.03
CA GLN A 326 -9.48 -0.73 -29.96
C GLN A 326 -10.14 -1.90 -29.23
N ILE A 327 -11.46 -1.99 -29.32
CA ILE A 327 -12.25 -3.11 -28.76
C ILE A 327 -13.18 -3.69 -29.82
N SER A 328 -13.56 -4.95 -29.65
CA SER A 328 -14.57 -5.58 -30.51
C SER A 328 -15.98 -5.02 -30.21
N SER A 329 -16.92 -5.20 -31.14
CA SER A 329 -18.32 -4.82 -30.90
C SER A 329 -18.99 -5.60 -29.77
N LEU A 330 -18.47 -6.79 -29.43
CA LEU A 330 -18.95 -7.63 -28.33
C LEU A 330 -18.49 -7.14 -26.95
N GLU A 331 -17.31 -6.50 -26.88
CA GLU A 331 -16.75 -5.92 -25.65
C GLU A 331 -17.29 -4.51 -25.36
N TYR A 332 -17.94 -3.89 -26.35
CA TYR A 332 -18.45 -2.53 -26.22
C TYR A 332 -19.56 -2.43 -25.18
N ASP A 333 -19.33 -1.57 -24.20
CA ASP A 333 -20.32 -1.16 -23.20
C ASP A 333 -20.48 0.36 -23.24
N PRO A 334 -21.63 0.92 -23.65
CA PRO A 334 -21.86 2.37 -23.71
C PRO A 334 -21.79 3.05 -22.34
N LYS A 335 -21.98 2.32 -21.23
CA LYS A 335 -21.81 2.87 -19.87
C LYS A 335 -20.34 3.10 -19.53
N LYS A 336 -19.44 2.33 -20.14
CA LYS A 336 -17.99 2.39 -19.87
C LYS A 336 -17.21 3.11 -20.95
N HIS A 337 -17.68 3.11 -22.20
CA HIS A 337 -16.92 3.49 -23.36
C HIS A 337 -17.57 4.61 -24.16
N HIS A 338 -16.74 5.56 -24.60
CA HIS A 338 -17.08 6.53 -25.62
C HIS A 338 -16.41 6.14 -26.93
N ILE A 339 -17.21 5.98 -27.99
CA ILE A 339 -16.72 5.70 -29.34
C ILE A 339 -16.07 6.97 -29.91
N ILE A 340 -14.82 6.84 -30.32
CA ILE A 340 -14.06 7.86 -31.07
C ILE A 340 -14.19 7.61 -32.57
N GLU A 341 -14.08 6.35 -32.98
CA GLU A 341 -14.08 5.93 -34.38
C GLU A 341 -14.68 4.53 -34.52
N VAL A 342 -15.44 4.31 -35.59
CA VAL A 342 -15.93 2.98 -35.98
C VAL A 342 -15.01 2.44 -37.08
N ILE A 343 -14.46 1.24 -36.86
CA ILE A 343 -13.57 0.56 -37.80
C ILE A 343 -14.33 -0.63 -38.41
N THR A 344 -14.26 -0.77 -39.74
CA THR A 344 -14.64 -2.00 -40.43
C THR A 344 -13.40 -2.85 -40.69
N LEU A 345 -13.35 -4.04 -40.09
CA LEU A 345 -12.26 -4.99 -40.24
C LEU A 345 -12.45 -5.86 -41.49
N PRO A 346 -11.38 -6.51 -41.99
CA PRO A 346 -11.49 -7.50 -43.06
C PRO A 346 -12.55 -8.56 -42.72
N LYS A 347 -13.36 -8.96 -43.72
CA LYS A 347 -14.56 -9.82 -43.58
C LYS A 347 -15.83 -9.14 -43.04
N GLY A 348 -15.82 -7.83 -42.84
CA GLY A 348 -17.02 -7.05 -42.49
C GLY A 348 -17.34 -6.97 -41.00
N GLU A 349 -16.41 -7.41 -40.14
CA GLU A 349 -16.53 -7.25 -38.69
C GLU A 349 -16.41 -5.78 -38.28
N ILE A 350 -17.05 -5.39 -37.17
CA ILE A 350 -17.01 -4.03 -36.63
C ILE A 350 -16.16 -4.01 -35.36
N ALA A 351 -15.21 -3.09 -35.31
CA ALA A 351 -14.48 -2.73 -34.10
C ALA A 351 -14.64 -1.24 -33.79
N TYR A 352 -14.42 -0.87 -32.54
CA TYR A 352 -14.50 0.52 -32.10
C TYR A 352 -13.16 0.98 -31.55
N LYS A 353 -12.71 2.17 -31.96
CA LYS A 353 -11.74 2.91 -31.16
C LYS A 353 -12.50 3.64 -30.07
N VAL A 354 -12.18 3.38 -28.82
CA VAL A 354 -12.88 3.92 -27.67
C VAL A 354 -11.93 4.60 -26.69
N LYS A 355 -12.50 5.48 -25.88
CA LYS A 355 -11.91 5.95 -24.62
C LYS A 355 -12.89 5.68 -23.48
N PRO A 356 -12.42 5.40 -22.25
CA PRO A 356 -13.32 5.26 -21.13
C PRO A 356 -14.13 6.54 -20.85
N ASN A 357 -15.39 6.40 -20.45
CA ASN A 357 -16.28 7.53 -20.16
C ASN A 357 -15.72 8.44 -19.05
N PHE A 358 -15.00 7.88 -18.07
CA PHE A 358 -14.42 8.68 -16.98
C PHE A 358 -13.40 9.73 -17.45
N CYS A 359 -12.86 9.59 -18.67
CA CYS A 359 -11.96 10.58 -19.28
C CYS A 359 -12.67 11.87 -19.74
N TYR A 360 -14.00 11.81 -19.88
CA TYR A 360 -14.88 12.92 -20.26
C TYR A 360 -15.78 13.39 -19.11
N ASP A 361 -15.97 12.53 -18.11
CA ASP A 361 -16.69 12.84 -16.87
C ASP A 361 -15.98 12.14 -15.71
N CYS A 362 -15.10 12.88 -15.03
CA CYS A 362 -14.24 12.30 -14.00
C CYS A 362 -15.03 11.80 -12.78
N SER A 363 -16.28 12.26 -12.61
CA SER A 363 -17.13 11.84 -11.47
C SER A 363 -17.59 10.39 -11.54
N LEU A 364 -17.47 9.75 -12.70
CA LEU A 364 -17.71 8.32 -12.85
C LEU A 364 -16.67 7.47 -12.11
N LYS A 365 -15.60 8.09 -11.60
CA LYS A 365 -14.49 7.38 -10.96
C LYS A 365 -13.92 8.08 -9.72
N TYR A 366 -13.93 9.41 -9.70
CA TYR A 366 -13.24 10.21 -8.69
C TYR A 366 -14.21 11.16 -7.97
N SER A 367 -13.83 11.57 -6.76
CA SER A 367 -14.61 12.53 -5.98
C SER A 367 -14.67 13.89 -6.66
N ARG A 368 -15.85 14.52 -6.63
CA ARG A 368 -16.04 15.92 -7.06
C ARG A 368 -15.61 16.92 -6.00
N THR A 369 -15.51 16.46 -4.76
CA THR A 369 -15.22 17.29 -3.60
C THR A 369 -13.75 17.17 -3.26
N LYS A 370 -13.09 18.32 -3.08
CA LYS A 370 -11.72 18.40 -2.61
C LYS A 370 -11.60 17.65 -1.26
N PRO A 371 -10.62 16.74 -1.09
CA PRO A 371 -10.47 15.98 0.15
C PRO A 371 -10.24 16.89 1.36
N SER A 372 -10.71 16.46 2.53
CA SER A 372 -10.64 17.26 3.76
C SER A 372 -9.22 17.52 4.28
N PHE A 373 -8.23 16.79 3.80
CA PHE A 373 -6.82 16.97 4.19
C PHE A 373 -6.09 18.06 3.39
N TRP A 374 -6.73 18.62 2.36
CA TRP A 374 -6.26 19.83 1.72
C TRP A 374 -6.48 21.00 2.68
N VAL A 375 -5.39 21.62 3.11
CA VAL A 375 -5.40 22.81 3.95
C VAL A 375 -5.04 23.99 3.05
N ASP A 376 -5.86 25.04 3.09
CA ASP A 376 -5.69 26.25 2.28
C ASP A 376 -4.47 27.10 2.70
#